data_AF-A0A0N4URZ8-F1
#
_entry.id   AF-A0A0N4URZ8-F1
#
_cell.length_a   1.000
_cell.length_b   1.000
_cell.length_c   1.000
_cell.angle_alpha   90.00
_cell.angle_beta   90.00
_cell.angle_gamma   90.00
#
_symmetry.space_group_name_H-M   'P 1'
#
loop_
_entity.id
_entity.type
_entity.pdbx_description
1 polymer ?
#
loop_
_entity_poly.entity_id
_entity_poly.type
_entity_poly.pdbx_seq_one_letter_code
_entity_poly.pdbx_strand_id
1 'polypeptide(L)'
;MQNHGITLDRRHVTLLADYMTFRGEVLGITRNGLVKMKESVLLLASFEKTMDHLFEAAFFSQEDKISGVSESIILGTPINVGTGLFKILHKSSPVNTSRQKTIFEMYDFKLNL
;
A
#
# COMPACT_ATOMS: atom_id res chain seq x y z
N MET A 1 18.83 16.72 -23.01
CA MET A 1 17.46 17.26 -23.12
C MET A 1 17.44 18.70 -23.60
N GLN A 2 18.19 19.63 -22.95
CA GLN A 2 18.29 21.02 -23.42
C GLN A 2 18.78 21.14 -24.87
N ASN A 3 19.79 20.36 -25.27
CA ASN A 3 20.30 20.32 -26.65
C ASN A 3 19.27 19.83 -27.69
N HIS A 4 18.12 19.31 -27.26
CA HIS A 4 17.03 18.86 -28.14
C HIS A 4 15.79 19.74 -28.01
N GLY A 5 15.91 20.91 -27.36
CA GLY A 5 14.79 21.83 -27.13
C GLY A 5 13.77 21.34 -26.09
N ILE A 6 14.03 20.24 -25.39
CA ILE A 6 13.13 19.72 -24.36
C ILE A 6 13.41 20.44 -23.04
N THR A 7 12.45 21.24 -22.60
CA THR A 7 12.45 21.89 -21.29
C THR A 7 11.86 20.95 -20.25
N LEU A 8 12.65 20.64 -19.23
CA LEU A 8 12.25 19.81 -18.10
C LEU A 8 12.63 20.53 -16.80
N ASP A 9 11.70 20.59 -15.86
CA ASP A 9 12.00 21.12 -14.54
C ASP A 9 13.05 20.26 -13.83
N ARG A 10 14.06 20.91 -13.25
CA ARG A 10 15.16 20.23 -12.55
C ARG A 10 14.64 19.30 -11.45
N ARG A 11 13.53 19.66 -10.79
CA ARG A 11 12.92 18.87 -9.70
C ARG A 11 12.57 17.44 -10.13
N HIS A 12 12.18 17.24 -11.39
CA HIS A 12 11.87 15.89 -11.91
C HIS A 12 13.13 15.03 -12.07
N VAL A 13 14.21 15.61 -12.59
CA VAL A 13 15.49 14.89 -12.76
C VAL A 13 16.12 14.58 -11.42
N THR A 14 16.06 15.52 -10.47
CA THR A 14 16.55 15.29 -9.11
C THR A 14 15.80 14.16 -8.42
N LEU A 15 14.46 14.13 -8.49
CA LEU A 15 13.68 13.03 -7.93
C LEU A 15 14.01 11.68 -8.57
N LEU A 16 14.21 11.65 -9.90
CA LEU A 16 14.63 10.44 -10.60
C LEU A 16 16.02 9.96 -10.14
N ALA A 17 16.97 10.88 -9.98
CA ALA A 17 18.30 10.56 -9.49
C ALA A 17 18.24 10.00 -8.06
N ASP A 18 17.53 10.66 -7.15
CA ASP A 18 17.34 10.19 -5.77
C ASP A 18 16.71 8.79 -5.73
N TYR A 19 15.72 8.54 -6.59
CA TYR A 19 15.08 7.23 -6.71
C TYR A 19 16.01 6.15 -7.27
N MET A 20 17.00 6.52 -8.09
CA MET A 20 18.02 5.59 -8.58
C MET A 20 19.14 5.35 -7.57
N THR A 21 19.32 6.19 -6.55
CA THR A 21 20.46 6.12 -5.61
C THR A 21 20.09 5.87 -4.15
N PHE A 22 18.80 5.79 -3.78
CA PHE A 22 18.37 5.68 -2.38
C PHE A 22 18.85 4.44 -1.62
N ARG A 23 19.24 3.37 -2.33
CA ARG A 23 19.78 2.13 -1.72
C ARG A 23 21.28 2.19 -1.44
N GLY A 24 21.95 3.31 -1.72
CA GLY A 24 23.40 3.47 -1.54
C GLY A 24 24.26 2.97 -2.72
N GLU A 25 23.63 2.43 -3.76
CA GLU A 25 24.24 2.12 -5.06
C GLU A 25 23.39 2.71 -6.18
N VAL A 26 23.98 2.91 -7.36
CA VAL A 26 23.25 3.41 -8.54
C VAL A 26 22.50 2.26 -9.20
N LEU A 27 21.18 2.26 -9.07
CA LEU A 27 20.29 1.24 -9.62
C LEU A 27 19.57 1.78 -10.86
N GLY A 28 19.67 1.05 -11.97
CA GLY A 28 18.96 1.35 -13.21
C GLY A 28 17.47 1.03 -13.14
N ILE A 29 16.65 1.71 -13.93
CA ILE A 29 15.22 1.37 -14.12
C ILE A 29 15.12 0.24 -15.15
N THR A 30 15.57 -0.94 -14.76
CA THR A 30 15.52 -2.19 -15.54
C THR A 30 15.10 -3.34 -14.64
N ARG A 31 14.81 -4.53 -15.18
CA ARG A 31 14.36 -5.68 -14.37
C ARG A 31 15.30 -5.98 -13.19
N ASN A 32 16.62 -5.91 -13.42
CA ASN A 32 17.61 -6.24 -12.38
C ASN A 32 17.70 -5.14 -11.32
N GLY A 33 17.46 -3.88 -11.68
CA GLY A 33 17.44 -2.77 -10.74
C GLY A 33 16.13 -2.69 -9.96
N LEU A 34 14.99 -2.93 -10.61
CA LEU A 34 13.67 -2.91 -9.95
C LEU A 34 13.54 -3.99 -8.87
N VAL A 35 14.05 -5.20 -9.11
CA VAL A 35 14.09 -6.28 -8.10
C VAL A 35 14.86 -5.87 -6.84
N LYS A 36 15.88 -5.02 -6.97
CA LYS A 36 16.62 -4.47 -5.81
C LYS A 36 15.92 -3.28 -5.14
N MET A 37 15.05 -2.58 -5.85
CA MET A 37 14.34 -1.40 -5.35
C MET A 37 13.02 -1.75 -4.65
N LYS A 38 12.26 -2.69 -5.21
CA LYS A 38 10.87 -2.99 -4.85
C LYS A 38 10.72 -4.44 -4.37
N GLU A 39 9.86 -4.64 -3.38
CA GLU A 39 9.64 -5.94 -2.73
C GLU A 39 8.33 -6.63 -3.14
N SER A 40 7.38 -5.92 -3.78
CA SER A 40 6.11 -6.51 -4.20
C SER A 40 6.32 -7.48 -5.37
N VAL A 41 5.87 -8.72 -5.17
CA VAL A 41 5.94 -9.81 -6.15
C VAL A 41 5.05 -9.49 -7.33
N LEU A 42 3.82 -9.01 -7.09
CA LEU A 42 2.89 -8.68 -8.17
C LEU A 42 3.40 -7.52 -9.02
N LEU A 43 4.05 -6.53 -8.41
CA LEU A 43 4.70 -5.44 -9.15
C LEU A 43 5.82 -5.97 -10.04
N LEU A 44 6.71 -6.81 -9.51
CA LEU A 44 7.84 -7.38 -10.27
C LEU A 44 7.34 -8.30 -11.39
N ALA A 45 6.40 -9.19 -11.10
CA ALA A 45 5.81 -10.11 -12.07
C ALA A 45 5.07 -9.39 -13.21
N SER A 46 4.52 -8.20 -12.95
CA SER A 46 3.84 -7.37 -13.96
C SER A 46 4.80 -6.58 -14.85
N PHE A 47 6.07 -6.41 -14.46
CA PHE A 47 7.07 -5.72 -15.28
C PHE A 47 7.65 -6.68 -16.32
N GLU A 48 8.35 -7.72 -15.87
CA GLU A 48 8.95 -8.76 -16.72
C GLU A 48 9.11 -10.05 -15.91
N LYS A 49 9.43 -11.17 -16.58
CA LYS A 49 9.71 -12.47 -15.94
C LYS A 49 8.62 -12.94 -14.97
N THR A 50 7.37 -12.81 -15.40
CA THR A 50 6.17 -13.10 -14.59
C THR A 50 6.23 -14.46 -13.91
N MET A 51 6.53 -15.53 -14.67
CA MET A 51 6.59 -16.89 -14.11
C MET A 51 7.71 -17.05 -13.09
N ASP A 52 8.91 -16.56 -13.38
CA ASP A 52 10.07 -16.66 -12.48
C ASP A 52 9.74 -16.03 -11.12
N HIS A 53 9.19 -14.81 -11.11
CA HIS A 53 8.84 -14.11 -9.88
C HIS A 53 7.75 -14.82 -9.07
N LEU A 54 6.74 -15.37 -9.75
CA LEU A 54 5.65 -16.08 -9.06
C LEU A 54 6.12 -17.43 -8.50
N PHE A 55 6.93 -18.20 -9.25
CA PHE A 55 7.45 -19.47 -8.76
C PHE A 55 8.44 -19.27 -7.61
N GLU A 56 9.33 -18.27 -7.71
CA GLU A 56 10.27 -17.93 -6.65
C GLU A 56 9.54 -17.51 -5.37
N ALA A 57 8.56 -16.62 -5.48
CA ALA A 57 7.74 -16.19 -4.35
C ALA A 57 6.96 -17.35 -3.72
N ALA A 58 6.40 -18.25 -4.53
CA ALA A 58 5.71 -19.45 -4.04
C ALA A 58 6.68 -20.40 -3.32
N PHE A 59 7.89 -20.59 -3.85
CA PHE A 59 8.92 -21.43 -3.25
C PHE A 59 9.38 -20.90 -1.90
N PHE A 60 9.59 -19.59 -1.78
CA PHE A 60 10.00 -18.94 -0.52
C PHE A 60 8.83 -18.56 0.40
N SER A 61 7.57 -18.89 0.04
CA SER A 61 6.37 -18.49 0.78
C SER A 61 6.33 -16.97 1.08
N GLN A 62 6.70 -16.16 0.10
CA GLN A 62 6.79 -14.70 0.25
C GLN A 62 5.41 -14.06 0.39
N GLU A 63 5.24 -13.20 1.38
CA GLU A 63 4.01 -12.42 1.59
C GLU A 63 4.11 -11.05 0.91
N ASP A 64 3.12 -10.73 0.06
CA ASP A 64 3.00 -9.41 -0.57
C ASP A 64 2.00 -8.54 0.21
N LYS A 65 2.44 -7.36 0.67
CA LYS A 65 1.66 -6.46 1.54
C LYS A 65 0.57 -5.65 0.83
N ILE A 66 0.49 -5.72 -0.51
CA ILE A 66 -0.51 -5.01 -1.32
C ILE A 66 -0.58 -3.52 -0.98
N SER A 67 0.58 -2.85 -0.99
CA SER A 67 0.70 -1.46 -0.52
C SER A 67 0.99 -0.47 -1.65
N GLY A 68 1.59 -0.94 -2.73
CA GLY A 68 1.88 -0.20 -3.93
C GLY A 68 0.71 -0.14 -4.91
N VAL A 69 0.83 0.79 -5.84
CA VAL A 69 -0.22 1.14 -6.78
C VAL A 69 -0.58 -0.02 -7.71
N SER A 70 0.42 -0.74 -8.23
CA SER A 70 0.20 -1.78 -9.24
C SER A 70 -0.57 -2.97 -8.65
N GLU A 71 -0.11 -3.48 -7.51
CA GLU A 71 -0.73 -4.62 -6.85
C GLU A 71 -2.13 -4.29 -6.28
N SER A 72 -2.35 -3.06 -5.80
CA SER A 72 -3.68 -2.60 -5.43
C SER A 72 -4.64 -2.58 -6.62
N ILE A 73 -4.19 -2.10 -7.78
CA ILE A 73 -5.01 -2.08 -9.01
C ILE A 73 -5.34 -3.50 -9.47
N ILE A 74 -4.36 -4.41 -9.48
CA ILE A 74 -4.54 -5.81 -9.87
C ILE A 74 -5.62 -6.48 -9.00
N LEU A 75 -5.62 -6.20 -7.69
CA LEU A 75 -6.58 -6.77 -6.75
C LEU A 75 -7.90 -5.97 -6.61
N GLY A 76 -8.04 -4.85 -7.31
CA GLY A 76 -9.24 -4.01 -7.23
C GLY A 76 -9.43 -3.30 -5.88
N THR A 77 -8.35 -3.01 -5.17
CA THR A 77 -8.37 -2.29 -3.88
C THR A 77 -7.98 -0.81 -4.06
N PRO A 78 -8.47 0.12 -3.21
CA PRO A 78 -8.11 1.52 -3.31
C PRO A 78 -6.62 1.74 -3.05
N ILE A 79 -5.97 2.60 -3.85
CA ILE A 79 -4.55 2.93 -3.74
C ILE A 79 -4.27 3.91 -2.59
N ASN A 80 -3.14 3.78 -1.90
CA ASN A 80 -2.75 4.62 -0.77
C ASN A 80 -2.07 5.95 -1.17
N VAL A 81 -2.45 6.53 -2.32
CA VAL A 81 -1.91 7.80 -2.82
C VAL A 81 -3.04 8.66 -3.38
N GLY A 82 -2.82 9.98 -3.45
CA GLY A 82 -3.85 10.92 -3.90
C GLY A 82 -5.05 10.92 -2.93
N THR A 83 -6.24 10.64 -3.44
CA THR A 83 -7.49 10.63 -2.65
C THR A 83 -7.57 9.49 -1.63
N GLY A 84 -6.84 8.38 -1.86
CA GLY A 84 -6.79 7.26 -0.92
C GLY A 84 -5.81 7.45 0.24
N LEU A 85 -5.08 8.57 0.29
CA LEU A 85 -4.12 8.86 1.37
C LEU A 85 -4.81 9.06 2.74
N PHE A 86 -6.07 9.48 2.74
CA PHE A 86 -6.83 9.74 3.97
C PHE A 86 -8.21 9.07 3.91
N LYS A 87 -8.78 8.86 5.10
CA LYS A 87 -10.16 8.39 5.26
C LYS A 87 -11.04 9.54 5.72
N ILE A 88 -12.27 9.58 5.22
CA ILE A 88 -13.27 10.57 5.65
C ILE A 88 -14.04 9.97 6.81
N LEU A 89 -14.06 10.67 7.94
CA LEU A 89 -14.85 10.30 9.11
C LEU A 89 -16.12 11.13 9.13
N HIS A 90 -17.26 10.45 9.25
CA HIS A 90 -18.54 11.12 9.45
C HIS A 90 -18.66 11.56 10.91
N LYS A 91 -18.86 12.86 11.15
CA LYS A 91 -19.08 13.42 12.49
C LYS A 91 -20.51 13.12 12.93
N SER A 92 -20.72 12.00 13.62
CA SER A 92 -21.98 11.74 14.32
C SER A 92 -22.01 12.48 15.66
N SER A 93 -23.21 12.91 16.07
CA SER A 93 -23.42 13.35 17.45
C SER A 93 -23.07 12.20 18.39
N PRO A 94 -22.25 12.42 19.44
CA PRO A 94 -21.92 11.37 20.38
C PRO A 94 -23.21 10.86 21.01
N VAL A 95 -23.57 9.62 20.68
CA VAL A 95 -24.65 8.92 21.39
C VAL A 95 -24.08 8.63 22.77
N ASN A 96 -24.71 9.21 23.80
CA ASN A 96 -24.33 9.01 25.17
C ASN A 96 -24.74 7.58 25.57
N THR A 97 -23.93 6.60 25.16
CA THR A 97 -24.12 5.19 25.51
C THR A 97 -23.65 5.02 26.95
N SER A 98 -24.39 5.56 27.90
CA SER A 98 -24.25 5.13 29.29
C SER A 98 -24.55 3.64 29.29
N ARG A 99 -23.61 2.83 29.81
CA ARG A 99 -23.81 1.39 29.99
C ARG A 99 -25.16 1.18 30.69
N GLN A 100 -26.16 0.73 29.96
CA GLN A 100 -27.44 0.40 30.58
C GLN A 100 -27.21 -0.81 31.47
N LYS A 101 -27.67 -0.73 32.72
CA LYS A 101 -27.60 -1.87 33.64
C LYS A 101 -28.28 -3.05 32.99
N THR A 102 -27.57 -4.18 32.96
CA THR A 102 -28.15 -5.41 32.41
C THR A 102 -29.30 -5.85 33.30
N ILE A 103 -30.26 -6.61 32.76
CA ILE A 103 -31.42 -7.08 33.52
C ILE A 103 -31.01 -7.86 34.78
N PHE A 104 -29.82 -8.47 34.77
CA PHE A 104 -29.23 -9.20 35.90
C PHE A 104 -28.71 -8.30 37.03
N GLU A 105 -28.44 -7.02 36.74
CA GLU A 105 -28.04 -6.02 37.73
C GLU A 105 -29.26 -5.27 38.32
N MET A 106 -30.48 -5.55 37.84
CA MET A 106 -31.71 -5.00 38.39
C MET A 106 -32.19 -5.88 39.55
N TYR A 107 -32.42 -5.26 40.72
CA TYR A 107 -32.86 -5.96 41.94
C TYR A 107 -34.20 -6.71 41.80
N ASP A 108 -35.01 -6.36 40.80
CA ASP A 108 -36.30 -7.02 40.50
C ASP A 108 -36.18 -8.27 39.61
N PHE A 109 -34.98 -8.71 39.21
CA PHE A 109 -34.83 -9.93 38.43
C PHE A 109 -35.08 -11.18 39.30
N LYS A 110 -36.34 -11.58 39.42
CA LYS A 110 -36.75 -12.87 39.97
C LYS A 110 -37.02 -13.86 38.83
N LEU A 111 -36.24 -14.92 38.78
CA LEU A 111 -36.54 -16.11 37.98
C LEU A 111 -37.77 -16.79 38.60
N ASN A 112 -38.92 -16.66 37.96
CA ASN A 112 -40.08 -17.51 38.24
C ASN A 112 -39.76 -18.90 37.70
N LEU A 113 -39.33 -19.79 38.58
CA LEU A 113 -39.17 -21.22 38.36
C LEU A 113 -40.44 -21.97 38.82
#